data_AF-A0A1C3JH71-F1
#
_entry.id   AF-A0A1C3JH71-F1
#
_cell.length_a   1.000
_cell.length_b   1.000
_cell.length_c   1.000
_cell.angle_alpha   90.00
_cell.angle_beta   90.00
_cell.angle_gamma   90.00
#
_symmetry.space_group_name_H-M   'P 1'
#
loop_
_entity.id
_entity.type
_entity.pdbx_description
1 polymer ?
#
loop_
_entity_poly.entity_id
_entity_poly.type
_entity_poly.pdbx_seq_one_letter_code
_entity_poly.pdbx_strand_id
1 'polypeptide(L)' 'MIENDVLSKKIAQRYAGWNEDLGKKILSGDLNLETLAKHAVDSNISPVKTSGQQEHLENIVNGFIYK' A
#
# COMPACT_ATOMS: atom_id res chain seq x y z
N MET A 1 -15.25 6.27 14.87
CA MET A 1 -14.53 5.89 13.63
C MET A 1 -13.54 6.96 13.16
N ILE A 2 -13.94 8.25 13.14
CA ILE A 2 -13.07 9.38 12.75
C ILE A 2 -11.94 9.63 13.77
N GLU A 3 -12.24 9.65 15.07
CA GLU A 3 -11.21 9.91 16.11
C GLU A 3 -10.15 8.80 16.22
N ASN A 4 -10.52 7.55 15.92
CA ASN A 4 -9.62 6.38 16.01
C ASN A 4 -8.94 6.03 14.67
N ASP A 5 -9.37 6.69 13.59
CA ASP A 5 -8.91 6.63 12.20
C ASP A 5 -8.41 5.27 11.71
N VAL A 6 -9.17 4.22 12.05
CA VAL A 6 -8.78 2.83 11.82
C VAL A 6 -8.66 2.52 10.33
N LEU A 7 -9.52 3.12 9.49
CA LEU A 7 -9.51 2.92 8.05
C LEU A 7 -8.29 3.57 7.39
N SER A 8 -7.93 4.81 7.76
CA SER A 8 -6.75 5.47 7.19
C SER A 8 -5.46 4.75 7.57
N LYS A 9 -5.38 4.19 8.79
CA LYS A 9 -4.24 3.32 9.17
C LYS A 9 -4.11 2.10 8.26
N LYS A 10 -5.22 1.46 7.89
CA LYS A 10 -5.22 0.31 6.96
C LYS A 10 -4.81 0.71 5.54
N ILE A 11 -5.25 1.87 5.07
CA ILE A 11 -4.82 2.44 3.78
C ILE A 11 -3.32 2.74 3.81
N ALA A 12 -2.83 3.44 4.83
CA ALA A 12 -1.42 3.78 4.98
C ALA A 12 -0.54 2.52 5.02
N GLN A 13 -0.97 1.47 5.74
CA GLN A 13 -0.28 0.19 5.77
C GLN A 13 -0.23 -0.47 4.39
N ARG A 14 -1.34 -0.45 3.63
CA ARG A 14 -1.40 -1.05 2.28
C ARG A 14 -0.44 -0.38 1.30
N TYR A 15 -0.29 0.94 1.39
CA TYR A 15 0.55 1.73 0.49
C TYR A 15 1.93 2.08 1.10
N ALA A 16 2.33 1.45 2.21
CA ALA A 16 3.56 1.78 2.92
C ALA A 16 4.83 1.70 2.05
N GLY A 17 4.88 0.76 1.09
CA GLY A 17 6.01 0.61 0.17
C GLY A 17 6.28 1.84 -0.71
N TRP A 18 5.29 2.71 -0.93
CA TRP A 18 5.50 3.97 -1.65
C TRP A 18 6.30 4.99 -0.83
N ASN A 19 6.32 4.85 0.50
CA ASN A 19 7.12 5.70 1.38
C ASN A 19 8.54 5.17 1.59
N GLU A 20 8.86 4.00 1.06
CA GLU A 20 10.21 3.42 1.05
C GLU A 20 11.06 4.02 -0.08
N ASP A 21 12.36 3.71 -0.08
CA ASP A 21 13.34 4.32 -1.00
C ASP A 21 12.97 4.13 -2.48
N LEU A 22 12.67 2.90 -2.90
CA LEU A 22 12.28 2.60 -4.29
C LEU A 22 10.97 3.33 -4.66
N GLY A 23 9.96 3.26 -3.80
CA GLY A 23 8.67 3.92 -4.02
C GLY A 23 8.81 5.44 -4.19
N LYS A 24 9.61 6.07 -3.35
CA LYS A 24 9.89 7.52 -3.43
C LYS A 24 10.61 7.90 -4.72
N LYS A 25 11.64 7.14 -5.13
CA LYS A 25 12.38 7.37 -6.38
C LYS A 25 11.52 7.22 -7.63
N ILE A 26 10.52 6.32 -7.58
CA ILE A 26 9.53 6.18 -8.66
C ILE A 26 8.61 7.41 -8.68
N LEU A 27 8.11 7.85 -7.51
CA LEU A 27 7.18 8.99 -7.41
C LEU A 27 7.82 10.34 -7.75
N SER A 28 9.09 10.54 -7.41
CA SER A 28 9.84 11.75 -7.74
C SER A 28 10.22 11.84 -9.22
N GLY A 29 10.16 10.72 -9.96
CA GLY A 29 10.63 10.64 -11.34
C GLY A 29 12.15 10.45 -11.46
N ASP A 30 12.86 10.17 -10.36
CA ASP A 30 14.30 9.89 -10.37
C ASP A 30 14.63 8.58 -11.10
N LEU A 31 13.66 7.65 -11.19
CA LEU A 31 13.76 6.43 -11.98
C LEU A 31 12.88 6.54 -13.23
N ASN A 32 13.53 6.50 -14.40
CA ASN A 32 12.84 6.32 -15.67
C ASN A 32 12.46 4.84 -15.90
N LEU A 33 11.65 4.58 -16.94
CA LEU A 33 11.14 3.24 -17.25
C LEU A 33 12.27 2.22 -17.52
N GLU A 34 13.34 2.62 -18.19
CA GLU A 34 14.48 1.74 -18.51
C GLU A 34 15.21 1.28 -17.23
N THR A 35 15.52 2.24 -16.36
CA THR A 35 16.23 1.96 -15.10
C THR A 35 15.36 1.13 -14.16
N LEU A 36 14.05 1.39 -14.11
CA LEU A 36 13.10 0.63 -13.30
C LEU A 36 12.94 -0.82 -13.80
N ALA A 37 12.87 -1.02 -15.12
CA ALA A 37 12.82 -2.34 -15.73
C ALA A 37 14.09 -3.17 -15.41
N LYS A 38 15.27 -2.54 -15.54
CA LYS A 38 16.54 -3.17 -15.16
C LYS A 38 16.56 -3.55 -13.67
N HIS A 39 16.14 -2.64 -12.79
CA HIS A 39 16.10 -2.90 -11.36
C HIS A 39 15.20 -4.10 -11.00
N ALA A 40 14.04 -4.22 -11.66
CA ALA A 40 13.12 -5.34 -11.45
C ALA A 40 13.72 -6.70 -11.83
N VAL A 41 14.45 -6.76 -12.96
CA VAL A 41 15.13 -7.97 -13.42
C VAL A 41 16.33 -8.31 -12.54
N ASP A 42 17.23 -7.35 -12.32
CA ASP A 42 18.47 -7.55 -11.57
C ASP A 42 18.20 -7.96 -10.12
N SER A 43 17.14 -7.41 -9.52
CA SER A 43 16.73 -7.72 -8.15
C SER A 43 15.75 -8.90 -8.07
N ASN A 44 15.44 -9.54 -9.20
CA ASN A 44 14.50 -10.66 -9.31
C ASN A 44 13.16 -10.38 -8.58
N ILE A 45 12.59 -9.20 -8.80
CA ILE A 45 11.40 -8.75 -8.09
C ILE A 45 10.20 -9.59 -8.53
N SER A 46 9.59 -10.29 -7.57
CA SER A 46 8.34 -11.04 -7.74
C SER A 46 7.31 -10.56 -6.72
N PRO A 47 6.52 -9.51 -7.04
CA PRO A 47 5.59 -8.92 -6.08
C PRO A 47 4.48 -9.89 -5.72
N VAL A 48 4.26 -10.10 -4.42
CA VAL A 48 3.12 -10.86 -3.93
C VAL A 48 1.97 -9.91 -3.63
N LYS A 49 0.81 -10.17 -4.24
CA LYS A 49 -0.40 -9.37 -3.97
C LYS A 49 -0.84 -9.56 -2.53
N THR A 50 -1.19 -8.46 -1.87
CA THR A 50 -1.77 -8.48 -0.53
C THR A 50 -3.29 -8.32 -0.61
N SER A 51 -4.01 -9.04 0.26
CA SER A 51 -5.48 -8.96 0.35
C SER A 51 -5.94 -7.51 0.58
N GLY A 52 -7.06 -7.14 -0.07
CA GLY A 52 -7.72 -5.86 0.15
C GLY A 52 -8.51 -5.78 1.46
N GLN A 53 -8.71 -6.91 2.13
CA GLN A 53 -9.46 -7.02 3.39
C GLN A 53 -10.89 -6.42 3.35
N GLN A 54 -11.54 -6.38 2.18
CA GLN A 54 -12.82 -5.70 2.00
C GLN A 54 -13.88 -6.14 3.03
N GLU A 55 -14.18 -7.44 3.10
CA GLU A 55 -15.18 -7.99 4.03
C GLU A 55 -14.83 -7.67 5.50
N HIS A 56 -13.55 -7.68 5.84
CA HIS A 56 -13.10 -7.33 7.19
C HIS A 56 -13.29 -5.83 7.48
N LEU A 57 -13.00 -4.96 6.51
CA LEU A 57 -13.21 -3.52 6.65
C LEU A 57 -14.71 -3.19 6.74
N GLU A 58 -15.56 -3.86 5.96
CA GLU A 58 -17.02 -3.74 6.07
C GLU A 58 -17.51 -4.14 7.47
N ASN A 59 -16.98 -5.25 8.02
CA ASN A 59 -17.30 -5.67 9.38
C ASN A 59 -16.83 -4.69 10.46
N ILE A 60 -15.67 -4.04 10.28
CA ILE A 60 -15.22 -2.97 11.18
C ILE A 60 -16.22 -1.81 11.17
N VAL A 61 -16.65 -1.37 9.99
CA VAL A 61 -17.63 -0.27 9.85
C VAL A 61 -18.95 -0.64 10.51
N ASN A 62 -19.49 -1.84 10.24
CA ASN A 62 -20.70 -2.34 10.90
C ASN A 62 -20.54 -2.35 12.43
N GLY A 63 -19.36 -2.72 12.94
CA GLY A 63 -19.06 -2.67 14.37
C GLY A 63 -19.09 -1.28 14.99
N PHE A 64 -18.94 -0.20 14.22
CA PHE A 64 -19.12 1.18 14.70
C PHE A 64 -20.56 1.69 14.56
N ILE A 65 -21.37 1.09 13.69
CA ILE A 65 -22.78 1.49 13.47
C ILE A 65 -23.70 0.80 14.48
N TYR A 66 -23.47 -0.49 14.73
CA TYR A 66 -24.39 -1.35 15.47
C TYR A 66 -23.93 -1.73 16.88
N LYS A 67 -22.73 -1.28 17.31
CA LYS A 67 -22.31 -1.30 18.72
C LYS A 67 -22.20 0.12 19.23
#